data_AF-A0A318CNP4-F1
#
_entry.id   AF-A0A318CNP4-F1
#
_cell.length_a   1.000
_cell.length_b   1.000
_cell.length_c   1.000
_cell.angle_alpha   90.00
_cell.angle_beta   90.00
_cell.angle_gamma   90.00
#
_symmetry.space_group_name_H-M   'P 1'
#
loop_
_entity.id
_entity.type
_entity.pdbx_description
1 polymer ?
#
loop_
_entity_poly.entity_id
_entity_poly.type
_entity_poly.pdbx_seq_one_letter_code
_entity_poly.pdbx_strand_id
1 'polypeptide(L)' 'MKDDEILILIQYRIKQAEESLEDAKALLDGGRSPRSIINRSYYAIFYAVLALLQKIGKVPRKHSGAISLFDT' A
#
# COMPACT_ATOMS: atom_id res chain seq x y z
N MET A 1 -16.56 -12.77 -2.90
CA MET A 1 -16.94 -11.41 -2.50
C MET A 1 -17.82 -10.86 -3.61
N LYS A 2 -18.89 -10.16 -3.27
CA LYS A 2 -19.61 -9.36 -4.27
C LYS A 2 -18.68 -8.28 -4.81
N ASP A 3 -18.82 -7.89 -6.06
CA ASP A 3 -17.93 -6.89 -6.69
C ASP A 3 -17.86 -5.58 -5.90
N ASP A 4 -18.95 -5.19 -5.24
CA ASP A 4 -19.01 -4.04 -4.34
C ASP A 4 -18.06 -4.16 -3.14
N GLU A 5 -17.93 -5.35 -2.54
CA GLU A 5 -17.02 -5.59 -1.42
C GLU A 5 -15.55 -5.48 -1.86
N ILE A 6 -15.25 -5.89 -3.10
CA ILE A 6 -13.92 -5.78 -3.69
C ILE A 6 -13.58 -4.30 -3.91
N LEU A 7 -14.51 -3.52 -4.45
CA LEU A 7 -14.32 -2.09 -4.68
C LEU A 7 -14.10 -1.33 -3.37
N ILE A 8 -14.88 -1.61 -2.33
CA ILE A 8 -14.71 -1.02 -1.00
C ILE A 8 -13.31 -1.32 -0.46
N LEU A 9 -12.86 -2.58 -0.56
CA LEU A 9 -11.54 -2.97 -0.07
C LEU A 9 -10.40 -2.32 -0.88
N ILE A 10 -10.57 -2.16 -2.19
CA ILE A 10 -9.62 -1.44 -3.05
C ILE A 10 -9.52 0.02 -2.61
N GLN A 11 -10.66 0.72 -2.47
CA GLN A 11 -10.69 2.12 -2.04
C GLN A 11 -10.05 2.30 -0.66
N TYR A 12 -10.34 1.39 0.28
CA TYR A 12 -9.70 1.41 1.59
C TYR A 12 -8.17 1.29 1.50
N ARG A 13 -7.65 0.37 0.67
CA ARG A 13 -6.20 0.21 0.47
C ARG A 13 -5.56 1.42 -0.20
N ILE A 14 -6.24 2.05 -1.17
CA ILE A 14 -5.76 3.30 -1.77
C ILE A 14 -5.67 4.40 -0.72
N LYS A 15 -6.70 4.55 0.12
CA LYS A 15 -6.67 5.51 1.24
C LYS A 15 -5.48 5.26 2.18
N GLN A 16 -5.20 4.00 2.54
CA GLN A 16 -4.01 3.68 3.36
C GLN A 16 -2.70 4.05 2.67
N ALA A 17 -2.63 3.90 1.33
CA ALA A 17 -1.47 4.29 0.54
C ALA A 17 -1.25 5.81 0.58
N GLU A 18 -2.33 6.58 0.40
CA GLU A 18 -2.34 8.04 0.45
C GLU A 18 -1.93 8.56 1.83
N GLU A 19 -2.54 8.06 2.91
CA GLU A 19 -2.20 8.42 4.29
C GLU A 19 -0.72 8.11 4.61
N SER A 20 -0.23 6.95 4.17
CA SER A 20 1.18 6.58 4.37
C SER A 20 2.15 7.49 3.60
N LEU A 21 1.75 7.97 2.42
CA LEU A 21 2.55 8.91 1.63
C LEU A 21 2.53 10.31 2.25
N GLU A 22 1.39 10.77 2.75
CA GLU A 22 1.27 12.02 3.50
C GLU A 22 2.14 11.99 4.77
N ASP A 23 2.11 10.88 5.53
CA ASP A 23 3.00 10.65 6.66
C ASP A 23 4.48 10.73 6.24
N ALA A 24 4.85 10.12 5.11
CA ALA A 24 6.23 10.17 4.62
C ALA A 24 6.68 11.60 4.31
N LYS A 25 5.80 12.41 3.71
CA LYS A 25 6.05 13.84 3.42
C LYS A 25 6.17 14.65 4.71
N ALA A 26 5.25 14.46 5.65
CA ALA A 26 5.31 15.14 6.96
C ALA A 26 6.60 14.80 7.73
N LEU A 27 7.06 13.54 7.66
CA LEU A 27 8.34 13.13 8.24
C LEU A 27 9.54 13.79 7.55
N LEU A 28 9.49 13.94 6.22
CA LEU A 28 10.53 14.62 5.45
C LEU A 28 10.59 16.11 5.82
N ASP A 29 9.45 16.79 5.81
CA ASP A 29 9.33 18.22 6.15
C ASP A 29 9.75 18.48 7.60
N GLY A 30 9.47 17.54 8.50
CA GLY A 30 9.88 17.57 9.90
C GLY A 30 11.34 17.18 10.16
N GLY A 31 12.16 16.97 9.14
CA GLY A 31 13.58 16.61 9.28
C GLY A 31 13.80 15.29 10.02
N ARG A 32 12.86 14.35 9.94
CA ARG A 32 12.94 13.08 10.65
C ARG A 32 13.92 12.12 9.97
N SER A 33 14.22 11.01 10.64
CA SER A 33 15.24 10.07 10.16
C SER A 33 14.89 9.50 8.77
N PRO A 34 15.88 9.31 7.87
CA PRO A 34 15.67 8.67 6.58
C PRO A 34 14.99 7.30 6.70
N ARG A 35 15.33 6.54 7.76
CA ARG A 35 14.71 5.23 8.04
C ARG A 35 13.19 5.34 8.19
N SER A 36 12.70 6.34 8.91
CA SER A 36 11.26 6.55 9.11
C SER A 36 10.56 6.96 7.82
N ILE A 37 11.16 7.84 7.03
CA ILE A 37 10.63 8.32 5.75
C ILE A 37 10.51 7.16 4.76
N ILE A 38 11.58 6.35 4.64
CA ILE A 38 11.62 5.17 3.77
C ILE A 38 10.58 4.15 4.21
N ASN A 39 10.43 3.91 5.53
CA ASN A 39 9.44 2.96 6.03
C ASN A 39 8.01 3.37 5.64
N ARG A 40 7.63 4.64 5.81
CA ARG A 40 6.31 5.13 5.39
C ARG A 40 6.11 5.10 3.88
N SER A 41 7.13 5.46 3.12
CA SER A 41 7.11 5.37 1.66
C SER A 41 6.92 3.93 1.17
N TYR A 42 7.58 2.97 1.82
CA TYR A 42 7.43 1.55 1.53
C TYR A 42 5.99 1.06 1.78
N TYR A 43 5.38 1.43 2.91
CA TYR A 43 4.00 1.06 3.20
C TYR A 43 3.01 1.69 2.24
N ALA A 44 3.25 2.93 1.80
CA ALA A 44 2.42 3.58 0.77
C ALA A 44 2.36 2.73 -0.51
N ILE A 45 3.53 2.33 -1.02
CA ILE A 45 3.64 1.48 -2.20
C ILE A 45 3.03 0.09 -1.94
N PHE A 46 3.27 -0.50 -0.78
CA PHE A 46 2.73 -1.80 -0.42
C PHE A 46 1.20 -1.83 -0.46
N TYR A 47 0.53 -0.82 0.09
CA TYR A 47 -0.93 -0.72 0.06
C TYR A 47 -1.46 -0.51 -1.37
N ALA A 48 -0.78 0.29 -2.19
CA ALA A 48 -1.12 0.45 -3.61
C ALA A 48 -0.99 -0.87 -4.38
N VAL A 49 0.08 -1.65 -4.14
CA VAL A 49 0.26 -2.98 -4.71
C VAL A 49 -0.86 -3.92 -4.27
N LEU A 50 -1.25 -3.92 -2.99
CA LEU A 50 -2.39 -4.73 -2.53
C LEU A 50 -3.70 -4.34 -3.21
N ALA A 51 -3.94 -3.04 -3.46
CA ALA A 51 -5.12 -2.57 -4.19
C ALA A 51 -5.12 -3.08 -5.64
N LEU A 52 -3.97 -2.98 -6.32
CA LEU A 52 -3.78 -3.48 -7.68
C LEU A 52 -4.03 -4.99 -7.77
N LEU A 53 -3.39 -5.77 -6.90
CA LEU A 53 -3.51 -7.23 -6.88
C LEU A 53 -4.97 -7.66 -6.66
N GLN A 54 -5.69 -6.97 -5.77
CA GLN A 54 -7.13 -7.21 -5.54
C GLN A 54 -7.96 -6.95 -6.80
N LYS A 55 -7.68 -5.86 -7.52
CA LYS A 55 -8.39 -5.49 -8.75
C LYS A 55 -8.24 -6.56 -9.84
N ILE A 56 -7.10 -7.25 -9.87
CA ILE A 56 -6.83 -8.33 -10.83
C ILE A 56 -7.10 -9.73 -10.25
N GLY A 57 -7.79 -9.84 -9.11
CA GLY A 57 -8.17 -11.11 -8.51
C GLY A 57 -7.02 -11.91 -7.87
N LYS A 58 -5.83 -11.32 -7.71
CA LYS A 58 -4.69 -11.94 -7.02
C LYS A 58 -4.72 -11.54 -5.54
N VAL A 59 -4.90 -12.50 -4.63
CA VAL A 59 -4.95 -12.23 -3.19
C VAL A 59 -3.77 -12.89 -2.48
N PRO A 60 -2.71 -12.14 -2.13
CA PRO A 60 -1.58 -12.68 -1.41
C PRO A 60 -1.97 -13.07 0.04
N ARG A 61 -1.50 -14.23 0.50
CA ARG A 61 -1.70 -14.69 1.89
C ARG A 61 -0.64 -14.19 2.88
N LYS A 62 0.49 -13.70 2.36
CA LYS A 62 1.65 -13.24 3.14
C LYS A 62 2.20 -11.96 2.51
N HIS A 63 2.89 -11.16 3.32
CA HIS A 63 3.53 -9.93 2.86
C HIS A 63 4.51 -10.16 1.69
N SER A 64 5.36 -11.20 1.79
CA SER A 64 6.29 -11.56 0.71
C SER A 64 5.58 -11.95 -0.59
N GLY A 65 4.40 -12.57 -0.48
CA GLY A 65 3.59 -12.95 -1.64
C GLY A 65 3.08 -11.74 -2.44
N ALA A 66 2.80 -10.62 -1.78
CA ALA A 66 2.40 -9.40 -2.49
C ALA A 66 3.54 -8.85 -3.36
N ILE A 67 4.77 -8.88 -2.84
CA ILE A 67 5.97 -8.45 -3.57
C ILE A 67 6.23 -9.37 -4.75
N SER A 68 6.26 -10.69 -4.52
CA SER A 68 6.51 -11.66 -5.61
C SER A 68 5.47 -11.60 -6.72
N LEU A 69 4.20 -11.34 -6.40
CA LEU A 69 3.12 -11.22 -7.41
C LEU A 69 3.15 -9.91 -8.19
N PHE A 70 3.85 -8.90 -7.69
CA PHE A 70 4.03 -7.61 -8.35
C PHE A 70 5.30 -7.56 -9.21
N ASP A 71 6.35 -8.25 -8.75
CA ASP A 71 7.66 -8.34 -9.40
C ASP A 71 7.76 -9.49 -10.43
N THR A 72 6.62 -9.92 -10.96
CA THR A 72 6.51 -10.99 -11.99
C THR A 72 5.97 -10.41 -13.29
#